data_AF-A0AAN4QC59-F1
#
_entry.id   AF-A0AAN4QC59-F1
#
_cell.length_a   1.000
_cell.length_b   1.000
_cell.length_c   1.000
_cell.angle_alpha   90.00
_cell.angle_beta   90.00
_cell.angle_gamma   90.00
#
_symmetry.space_group_name_H-M   'P 1'
#
loop_
_entity.id
_entity.type
_entity.pdbx_description
1 polymer ?
#
loop_
_entity_poly.entity_id
_entity_poly.type
_entity_poly.pdbx_seq_one_letter_code
_entity_poly.pdbx_strand_id
1 'polypeptide(L)' 'MIHPFREGNGRVQRIFFEHLALSAGYELDWENISQEEWIQANIDGVDVNYGPMKKIFNRIVTS' A
#
# COMPACT_ATOMS: atom_id res chain seq x y z
N MET A 1 12.82 -1.66 5.49
CA MET A 1 11.74 -0.63 5.49
C MET A 1 12.35 0.71 5.86
N ILE A 2 11.96 1.81 5.18
CA ILE A 2 12.68 3.11 5.24
C ILE A 2 12.10 4.09 6.30
N HIS A 3 10.85 3.92 6.78
CA HIS A 3 10.19 4.72 7.84
C HIS A 3 10.70 6.17 8.07
N PRO A 4 10.58 7.06 7.06
CA PRO A 4 11.25 8.36 7.09
C PRO A 4 10.61 9.41 8.03
N PHE A 5 9.39 9.16 8.54
CA PHE A 5 8.67 10.12 9.39
C PHE A 5 8.51 9.61 10.82
N ARG A 6 8.41 10.54 11.80
CA ARG A 6 8.09 10.20 13.21
C ARG A 6 6.75 9.46 13.32
N GLU A 7 5.73 9.90 12.58
CA GLU A 7 4.41 9.28 12.52
C GLU A 7 3.80 9.47 11.13
N GLY A 8 2.79 8.66 10.79
CA GLY A 8 2.02 8.84 9.56
C GLY A 8 2.60 8.19 8.30
N ASN A 9 3.67 7.40 8.41
CA ASN A 9 4.29 6.68 7.29
C ASN A 9 3.25 5.94 6.42
N GLY A 10 2.32 5.19 7.04
CA GLY A 10 1.30 4.45 6.29
C GLY A 10 0.30 5.32 5.53
N ARG A 11 0.02 6.55 5.99
CA ARG A 11 -0.83 7.52 5.26
C ARG A 11 -0.07 8.11 4.07
N VAL A 12 1.19 8.53 4.30
CA VAL A 12 2.03 9.10 3.25
C VAL A 12 2.34 8.07 2.15
N GLN A 13 2.60 6.82 2.53
CA GLN A 13 2.82 5.73 1.58
C GLN A 13 1.60 5.50 0.68
N ARG A 14 0.37 5.51 1.22
CA ARG A 14 -0.84 5.37 0.41
C ARG A 14 -1.00 6.49 -0.61
N ILE A 15 -0.86 7.75 -0.16
CA ILE A 15 -0.93 8.92 -1.06
C ILE A 15 0.16 8.86 -2.13
N PHE A 16 1.37 8.42 -1.78
CA PHE A 16 2.46 8.25 -2.74
C PHE A 16 2.11 7.21 -3.81
N PHE A 17 1.57 6.05 -3.40
CA PHE A 17 1.17 5.01 -4.36
C PHE A 17 -0.01 5.43 -5.24
N GLU A 18 -0.96 6.22 -4.72
CA GLU A 18 -2.03 6.81 -5.52
C GLU A 18 -1.47 7.71 -6.62
N HIS A 19 -0.55 8.62 -6.28
CA HIS A 19 0.07 9.49 -7.28
C HIS A 19 0.90 8.71 -8.29
N LEU A 20 1.62 7.66 -7.84
CA LEU A 20 2.39 6.80 -8.71
C LEU A 20 1.48 6.05 -9.69
N ALA A 21 0.40 5.43 -9.21
CA ALA A 21 -0.56 4.72 -10.03
C ALA A 21 -1.20 5.66 -11.06
N LEU A 22 -1.68 6.83 -10.62
CA LEU A 22 -2.27 7.85 -11.51
C LEU A 22 -1.27 8.29 -12.59
N SER A 23 -0.01 8.50 -12.23
CA SER A 23 1.04 8.86 -13.20
C SER A 23 1.32 7.75 -14.23
N ALA A 24 1.01 6.51 -13.89
CA ALA A 24 1.15 5.33 -14.74
C ALA A 24 -0.15 4.95 -15.49
N GLY A 25 -1.23 5.74 -15.35
CA GLY A 25 -2.52 5.45 -15.99
C GLY A 25 -3.37 4.41 -15.27
N TYR A 26 -3.17 4.24 -13.96
CA TYR A 26 -3.95 3.34 -13.10
C TYR A 26 -4.61 4.12 -11.97
N GLU A 27 -5.66 3.55 -11.40
CA GLU A 27 -6.26 4.02 -10.16
C GLU A 27 -6.10 2.95 -9.06
N LEU A 28 -6.21 3.38 -7.80
CA LEU A 28 -6.20 2.48 -6.64
C LEU A 28 -7.52 2.62 -5.88
N ASP A 29 -8.32 1.56 -5.87
CA ASP A 29 -9.56 1.48 -5.10
C ASP A 29 -9.32 0.88 -3.71
N TRP A 30 -9.35 1.73 -2.69
CA TRP A 30 -9.12 1.32 -1.30
C TRP A 30 -10.38 0.87 -0.55
N GLU A 31 -11.57 0.93 -1.16
CA GLU A 31 -12.86 0.74 -0.46
C GLU A 31 -12.91 -0.55 0.37
N ASN A 32 -12.31 -1.63 -0.17
CA ASN A 32 -12.37 -2.96 0.42
C ASN A 32 -11.08 -3.39 1.16
N ILE A 33 -10.20 -2.44 1.49
CA ILE A 33 -8.95 -2.71 2.24
C ILE A 33 -9.05 -2.12 3.64
N SER A 34 -9.04 -2.97 4.66
CA SER A 34 -9.02 -2.49 6.04
C SER A 34 -7.67 -1.91 6.43
N GLN A 35 -7.67 -1.05 7.44
CA GLN A 35 -6.45 -0.51 8.00
C GLN A 35 -5.55 -1.63 8.56
N GLU A 36 -6.13 -2.64 9.21
CA GLU A 36 -5.41 -3.78 9.75
C GLU A 36 -4.76 -4.61 8.66
N GLU A 37 -5.46 -4.88 7.54
CA GLU A 37 -4.92 -5.62 6.40
C GLU A 37 -3.70 -4.88 5.82
N TRP A 38 -3.82 -3.56 5.63
CA TRP A 38 -2.72 -2.73 5.15
C TRP A 38 -1.52 -2.74 6.11
N ILE A 39 -1.76 -2.59 7.41
CA ILE A 39 -0.69 -2.61 8.42
C ILE A 39 0.01 -3.96 8.44
N GLN A 40 -0.75 -5.06 8.44
CA GLN A 40 -0.18 -6.41 8.47
C GLN A 40 0.68 -6.67 7.23
N ALA A 41 0.21 -6.30 6.03
CA ALA A 41 1.00 -6.45 4.81
C ALA A 41 2.29 -5.63 4.83
N ASN A 42 2.31 -4.46 5.50
CA ASN A 42 3.52 -3.68 5.71
C ASN A 42 4.48 -4.39 6.68
N ILE A 43 3.98 -4.94 7.79
CA ILE A 43 4.77 -5.72 8.76
C ILE A 43 5.40 -6.94 8.06
N ASP A 44 4.60 -7.72 7.33
CA ASP A 44 5.07 -8.90 6.62
C ASP A 44 6.16 -8.56 5.58
N GLY A 45 6.07 -7.37 4.96
CA GLY A 45 7.09 -6.88 4.04
C GLY A 45 8.44 -6.53 4.71
N VAL A 46 8.44 -6.20 6.01
CA VAL A 46 9.69 -6.07 6.80
C VAL A 46 10.39 -7.42 6.90
N ASP A 47 9.61 -8.49 7.07
CA ASP A 47 10.07 -9.87 7.15
C ASP A 47 10.29 -10.51 5.75
N VAL A 48 10.39 -9.68 4.70
CA VAL A 48 10.63 -10.10 3.30
C VAL A 48 9.49 -10.96 2.73
N ASN A 49 8.32 -10.98 3.39
CA ASN A 49 7.12 -11.63 2.90
C ASN A 49 6.22 -10.64 2.15
N TYR A 50 6.42 -10.55 0.83
CA TYR A 50 5.64 -9.65 -0.03
C TYR A 50 4.30 -10.22 -0.51
N GLY A 51 3.95 -11.46 -0.14
CA GLY A 51 2.73 -12.14 -0.58
C GLY A 51 1.45 -11.36 -0.24
N PRO A 52 1.28 -10.92 1.02
CA PRO A 52 0.13 -10.12 1.46
C PRO A 52 0.00 -8.80 0.69
N MET A 53 1.11 -8.06 0.52
CA MET A 53 1.11 -6.80 -0.23
C MET A 53 0.71 -7.01 -1.70
N LYS A 54 1.19 -8.08 -2.35
CA LYS A 54 0.77 -8.44 -3.72
C LYS A 54 -0.73 -8.72 -3.80
N LYS A 55 -1.30 -9.42 -2.81
CA LYS A 55 -2.75 -9.69 -2.77
C LYS A 55 -3.56 -8.41 -2.68
N ILE A 56 -3.13 -7.44 -1.88
CA ILE A 56 -3.78 -6.12 -1.80
C ILE A 56 -3.72 -5.43 -3.16
N PHE A 57 -2.54 -5.26 -3.76
CA PHE A 57 -2.41 -4.56 -5.04
C PHE A 57 -3.18 -5.24 -6.19
N ASN A 58 -3.25 -6.57 -6.21
CA ASN A 58 -4.07 -7.29 -7.19
C ASN A 58 -5.59 -7.02 -7.07
N ARG A 59 -6.07 -6.60 -5.89
CA ARG A 59 -7.48 -6.29 -5.64
C ARG A 59 -7.82 -4.84 -5.94
N ILE A 60 -6.87 -3.93 -5.80
CA ILE A 60 -7.14 -2.48 -5.80
C ILE A 60 -6.71 -1.76 -7.08
N VAL A 61 -5.80 -2.32 -7.88
CA VAL A 61 -5.33 -1.67 -9.11
C VAL A 61 -6.41 -1.79 -10.20
N THR A 62 -6.84 -0.64 -10.71
CA THR A 62 -7.84 -0.51 -11.78
C THR A 62 -7.31 0.38 -12.92
N SER A 63 -7.99 0.39 -14.07
CA SER A 63 -7.66 1.18 -15.27
C SER A 63 -8.85 1.98 -15.75
#